data_AF-A0A1W9SFH9-F1
#
_entry.id   AF-A0A1W9SFH9-F1
#
_cell.length_a   1.000
_cell.length_b   1.000
_cell.length_c   1.000
_cell.angle_alpha   90.00
_cell.angle_beta   90.00
_cell.angle_gamma   90.00
#
_symmetry.space_group_name_H-M   'P 1'
#
loop_
_entity.id
_entity.type
_entity.pdbx_description
1 polymer ?
#
loop_
_entity_poly.entity_id
_entity_poly.type
_entity_poly.pdbx_seq_one_letter_code
_entity_poly.pdbx_strand_id
1 'polypeptide(L)'
;MLKELPDDYQYRIIFMRRKMEEILASQKKMLIRRGEPTDRIPDELMAKEFEKHVQKVEAWLAEKSNMEVLYVTYHEAVQNPADNIRKVNEFLGNTLDEDVMMNAIDQNLYRNKK
;
A
#
# COMPACT_ATOMS: atom_id res chain seq x y z
N MET A 1 -16.46 -0.58 -1.91
CA MET A 1 -15.12 -0.45 -1.27
C MET A 1 -15.15 -1.04 0.13
N LEU A 2 -14.04 -1.61 0.64
CA LEU A 2 -13.82 -2.38 1.89
C LEU A 2 -14.97 -2.54 2.92
N LYS A 3 -15.67 -1.46 3.27
CA LYS A 3 -16.89 -1.45 4.09
C LYS A 3 -18.09 -2.20 3.51
N GLU A 4 -18.04 -2.56 2.23
CA GLU A 4 -19.05 -3.35 1.53
C GLU A 4 -18.80 -4.87 1.61
N LEU A 5 -17.68 -5.29 2.22
CA LEU A 5 -17.40 -6.72 2.42
C LEU A 5 -18.40 -7.32 3.43
N PRO A 6 -19.05 -8.46 3.11
CA PRO A 6 -19.98 -9.10 4.03
C PRO A 6 -19.31 -9.52 5.36
N ASP A 7 -20.01 -9.34 6.48
CA ASP A 7 -19.44 -9.64 7.80
C ASP A 7 -19.35 -11.16 8.10
N ASP A 8 -19.95 -12.01 7.26
CA ASP A 8 -20.03 -13.47 7.46
C ASP A 8 -18.75 -14.23 7.03
N TYR A 9 -17.76 -13.54 6.49
CA TYR A 9 -16.48 -14.11 6.09
C TYR A 9 -15.33 -13.60 6.96
N GLN A 10 -14.30 -14.43 7.07
CA GLN A 10 -13.01 -14.05 7.65
C GLN A 10 -12.10 -13.54 6.53
N TYR A 11 -11.57 -12.34 6.70
CA TYR A 11 -10.70 -11.69 5.73
C TYR A 11 -9.28 -11.58 6.25
N ARG A 12 -8.32 -11.82 5.36
CA ARG A 12 -6.92 -11.43 5.52
C ARG A 12 -6.62 -10.30 4.56
N ILE A 13 -6.20 -9.17 5.10
CA ILE A 13 -5.97 -7.93 4.34
C ILE A 13 -4.50 -7.56 4.45
N ILE A 14 -3.82 -7.43 3.31
CA ILE A 14 -2.49 -6.82 3.26
C ILE A 14 -2.67 -5.35 2.95
N PHE A 15 -2.42 -4.49 3.95
CA PHE A 15 -2.57 -3.06 3.84
C PHE A 15 -1.22 -2.40 3.54
N MET A 16 -1.05 -1.95 2.29
CA MET A 16 0.21 -1.36 1.86
C MET A 16 0.25 0.16 2.08
N ARG A 17 1.22 0.63 2.86
CA ARG A 17 1.48 2.05 3.11
C ARG A 17 2.60 2.56 2.20
N ARG A 18 2.40 3.74 1.61
CA ARG A 18 3.43 4.46 0.86
C ARG A 18 3.43 5.93 1.28
N LYS A 19 4.61 6.54 1.31
CA LYS A 19 4.75 7.97 1.63
C LYS A 19 3.93 8.79 0.63
N MET A 20 3.12 9.70 1.15
CA MET A 20 2.22 10.51 0.34
C MET A 20 2.97 11.37 -0.69
N GLU A 21 4.10 11.96 -0.29
CA GLU A 21 4.99 12.69 -1.20
C GLU A 21 5.38 11.86 -2.43
N GLU A 22 5.66 10.56 -2.26
CA GLU A 22 6.00 9.67 -3.37
C GLU A 22 4.79 9.36 -4.26
N ILE A 23 3.60 9.25 -3.68
CA ILE A 23 2.35 9.06 -4.42
C ILE A 23 2.08 10.29 -5.28
N LEU A 24 2.17 11.49 -4.70
CA LEU A 24 1.95 12.77 -5.37
C LEU A 24 2.99 13.01 -6.47
N ALA A 25 4.27 12.78 -6.20
CA ALA A 25 5.33 12.86 -7.21
C ALA A 25 5.07 11.92 -8.40
N SER A 26 4.62 10.69 -8.13
CA SER A 26 4.26 9.73 -9.19
C SER A 26 3.04 10.17 -9.99
N GLN A 27 2.01 10.73 -9.33
CA GLN A 27 0.82 11.25 -10.01
C GLN A 27 1.17 12.45 -10.89
N LYS A 28 1.97 13.39 -10.38
CA LYS A 28 2.43 14.56 -11.14
C LYS A 28 3.20 14.15 -12.40
N LYS A 29 4.12 13.19 -12.26
CA LYS A 29 4.87 12.63 -13.40
C LYS A 29 3.96 11.97 -14.44
N MET A 30 2.89 11.28 -13.99
CA MET A 30 1.88 10.70 -14.89
C MET A 30 1.07 11.78 -15.62
N LEU A 31 0.63 12.83 -14.93
CA LEU A 31 -0.13 13.95 -15.53
C LEU A 31 0.71 14.71 -16.56
N ILE A 32 1.98 15.01 -16.24
CA ILE A 32 2.92 15.62 -17.19
C ILE A 32 3.05 14.78 -18.46
N ARG A 33 3.21 13.45 -18.32
CA ARG A 33 3.29 12.53 -19.48
C ARG A 33 2.02 12.51 -20.32
N ARG A 34 0.87 12.83 -19.74
CA ARG A 34 -0.43 12.89 -20.42
C ARG A 34 -0.79 14.29 -20.94
N GLY A 35 0.07 15.29 -20.68
CA GLY A 35 -0.24 16.70 -21.00
C GLY A 35 -1.41 17.26 -20.17
N GLU A 36 -1.72 16.65 -19.03
CA GLU A 36 -2.79 17.09 -18.15
C GLU A 36 -2.29 18.13 -17.13
N PRO A 37 -3.16 19.08 -16.70
CA PRO A 37 -2.77 20.09 -15.72
C PRO A 37 -2.37 19.48 -14.37
N THR A 38 -1.24 19.89 -13.83
CA THR A 38 -0.73 19.42 -12.54
C THR A 38 -1.26 20.20 -11.33
N ASP A 39 -1.98 21.30 -11.56
CA ASP A 39 -2.10 22.39 -10.57
C ASP A 39 -3.50 22.51 -9.96
N ARG A 40 -4.28 21.41 -9.89
CA ARG A 40 -5.69 21.49 -9.49
C ARG A 40 -5.91 21.59 -7.97
N ILE A 41 -5.01 21.05 -7.15
CA ILE A 41 -5.08 21.07 -5.66
C ILE A 41 -3.65 21.10 -5.10
N PRO A 42 -3.33 21.91 -4.07
CA PRO A 42 -2.03 21.87 -3.41
C PRO A 42 -1.72 20.49 -2.83
N ASP A 43 -0.54 19.96 -3.13
CA ASP A 43 -0.04 18.65 -2.70
C ASP A 43 -0.18 18.43 -1.18
N GLU A 44 0.10 19.45 -0.37
CA GLU A 44 -0.01 19.40 1.10
C GLU A 44 -1.45 19.19 1.59
N LEU A 45 -2.43 19.83 0.95
CA LEU A 45 -3.84 19.70 1.32
C LEU A 45 -4.34 18.30 0.97
N MET A 46 -3.97 17.80 -0.22
CA MET A 46 -4.29 16.44 -0.64
C MET A 46 -3.67 15.41 0.29
N ALA A 47 -2.42 15.64 0.71
CA ALA A 47 -1.72 14.75 1.62
C ALA A 47 -2.42 14.62 2.97
N LYS A 48 -2.83 15.75 3.55
CA LYS A 48 -3.53 15.81 4.84
C LYS A 48 -4.88 15.12 4.81
N GLU A 49 -5.68 15.33 3.76
CA GLU A 49 -6.99 14.68 3.64
C GLU A 49 -6.86 13.17 3.42
N PHE A 50 -5.85 12.74 2.65
CA PHE A 50 -5.58 11.32 2.48
C PHE A 50 -5.10 10.67 3.79
N GLU A 51 -4.23 11.32 4.55
CA GLU A 51 -3.76 10.81 5.85
C GLU A 51 -4.93 10.62 6.83
N LYS A 52 -5.83 11.60 6.92
CA LYS A 52 -7.07 11.47 7.71
C LYS A 52 -7.93 10.30 7.22
N HIS A 53 -8.02 10.09 5.91
CA HIS A 53 -8.79 8.98 5.36
C HIS A 53 -8.16 7.62 5.74
N VAL A 54 -6.84 7.48 5.63
CA VAL A 54 -6.12 6.27 6.04
C VAL A 54 -6.37 5.98 7.52
N GLN A 55 -6.22 6.98 8.40
CA GLN A 55 -6.48 6.81 9.83
C GLN A 55 -7.91 6.33 10.11
N LYS A 56 -8.92 6.86 9.39
CA LYS A 56 -10.31 6.40 9.52
C LYS A 56 -10.51 4.95 9.07
N VAL A 57 -9.83 4.53 8.01
CA VAL A 57 -9.90 3.15 7.52
C VAL A 57 -9.21 2.20 8.49
N GLU A 58 -8.06 2.58 9.04
CA GLU A 58 -7.31 1.78 10.02
C GLU A 58 -8.09 1.62 11.33
N ALA A 59 -8.70 2.69 11.84
CA ALA A 59 -9.57 2.63 13.00
C ALA A 59 -10.76 1.69 12.76
N TRP A 60 -11.42 1.81 11.60
CA TRP A 60 -12.53 0.94 11.23
C TRP A 60 -12.11 -0.53 11.07
N LEU A 61 -10.94 -0.81 10.50
CA LEU A 61 -10.38 -2.16 10.40
C LEU A 61 -10.11 -2.77 11.78
N ALA A 62 -9.57 -1.97 12.71
CA ALA A 62 -9.29 -2.43 14.08
C ALA A 62 -10.56 -2.78 14.87
N GLU A 63 -11.71 -2.23 14.51
CA GLU A 63 -13.01 -2.55 15.12
C GLU A 63 -13.62 -3.87 14.61
N LYS A 64 -13.09 -4.44 13.51
CA LYS A 64 -13.65 -5.63 12.85
C LYS A 64 -12.98 -6.91 13.33
N SER A 65 -13.71 -7.74 14.08
CA SER A 65 -13.22 -9.03 14.58
C SER A 65 -13.02 -10.09 13.51
N ASN A 66 -13.62 -9.92 12.34
CA ASN A 66 -13.51 -10.83 11.20
C ASN A 66 -12.44 -10.41 10.17
N MET A 67 -11.61 -9.42 10.50
CA MET A 67 -10.58 -8.89 9.61
C MET A 67 -9.22 -8.94 10.30
N GLU A 68 -8.33 -9.75 9.74
CA GLU A 68 -6.92 -9.76 10.09
C GLU A 68 -6.17 -8.85 9.12
N VAL A 69 -5.29 -7.97 9.61
CA VAL A 69 -4.60 -6.98 8.77
C VAL A 69 -3.09 -7.05 8.98
N LEU A 70 -2.37 -7.29 7.89
CA LEU A 70 -0.91 -7.13 7.83
C LEU A 70 -0.58 -5.78 7.19
N TYR A 71 0.06 -4.91 7.96
CA TYR A 71 0.56 -3.63 7.44
C TYR A 71 1.96 -3.81 6.85
N VAL A 72 2.12 -3.39 5.59
CA VAL A 72 3.40 -3.46 4.86
C VAL A 72 3.73 -2.07 4.33
N THR A 73 4.95 -1.59 4.50
CA THR A 73 5.37 -0.34 3.83
C THR A 73 6.04 -0.66 2.50
N TYR A 74 5.67 0.07 1.45
CA TYR A 74 6.25 -0.12 0.10
C TYR A 74 7.78 0.00 0.12
N HIS A 75 8.31 0.94 0.91
CA HIS A 75 9.74 1.14 1.02
C HIS A 75 10.45 -0.10 1.59
N GLU A 76 9.94 -0.67 2.68
CA GLU A 76 10.52 -1.87 3.28
C GLU A 76 10.34 -3.09 2.37
N ALA A 77 9.20 -3.21 1.67
CA ALA A 77 8.96 -4.31 0.75
C ALA A 77 10.00 -4.36 -0.38
N VAL A 78 10.56 -3.22 -0.80
CA VAL A 78 11.61 -3.17 -1.82
C VAL A 78 13.02 -3.20 -1.24
N GLN A 79 13.27 -2.57 -0.09
CA GLN A 79 14.61 -2.56 0.53
C GLN A 79 14.95 -3.87 1.25
N ASN A 80 13.97 -4.43 1.97
CA ASN A 80 14.10 -5.65 2.76
C ASN A 80 13.06 -6.68 2.27
N PRO A 81 13.18 -7.14 0.99
CA PRO A 81 12.17 -7.99 0.37
C PRO A 81 12.00 -9.32 1.10
N ALA A 82 13.09 -9.93 1.55
CA ALA A 82 13.07 -11.24 2.22
C ALA A 82 12.19 -11.23 3.49
N ASP A 83 12.37 -10.22 4.34
CA ASP A 83 11.60 -10.13 5.59
C ASP A 83 10.12 -9.83 5.34
N ASN A 84 9.81 -9.02 4.33
CA ASN A 84 8.42 -8.73 3.97
C ASN A 84 7.74 -9.92 3.30
N ILE A 85 8.45 -10.66 2.45
CA ILE A 85 7.97 -11.90 1.84
C ILE A 85 7.62 -12.92 2.93
N ARG A 86 8.52 -13.14 3.90
CA ARG A 86 8.29 -14.05 5.02
C ARG A 86 7.05 -13.66 5.82
N LYS A 87 6.93 -12.39 6.23
CA LYS A 87 5.76 -11.89 6.96
C LYS A 87 4.45 -12.07 6.18
N VAL A 88 4.48 -11.81 4.87
CA VAL A 88 3.32 -12.00 3.99
C VAL A 88 2.97 -13.48 3.87
N ASN A 89 3.95 -14.36 3.70
CA ASN A 89 3.73 -15.80 3.60
C ASN A 89 3.16 -16.37 4.90
N GLU A 90 3.75 -16.03 6.04
CA GLU A 90 3.27 -16.38 7.38
C GLU A 90 1.82 -15.93 7.59
N PHE A 91 1.52 -14.67 7.27
CA PHE A 91 0.17 -14.12 7.35
C PHE A 91 -0.83 -14.87 6.46
N LEU A 92 -0.41 -15.30 5.28
CA LEU A 92 -1.25 -16.07 4.36
C LEU A 92 -1.30 -17.57 4.68
N GLY A 93 -0.62 -18.03 5.74
CA GLY A 93 -0.68 -19.42 6.21
C GLY A 93 0.45 -20.31 5.70
N ASN A 94 1.58 -19.75 5.29
CA ASN A 94 2.78 -20.44 4.82
C ASN A 94 2.54 -21.35 3.60
N THR A 95 1.69 -20.92 2.67
CA THR A 95 1.35 -21.69 1.46
C THR A 95 2.05 -21.18 0.19
N LEU A 96 2.75 -20.05 0.26
CA LEU A 96 3.42 -19.44 -0.88
C LEU A 96 4.89 -19.87 -0.95
N ASP A 97 5.44 -19.82 -2.16
CA ASP A 97 6.85 -20.06 -2.44
C ASP A 97 7.64 -18.74 -2.35
N GLU A 98 8.47 -18.61 -1.33
CA GLU A 98 9.22 -17.39 -1.05
C GLU A 98 10.27 -17.08 -2.14
N ASP A 99 10.85 -18.10 -2.77
CA ASP A 99 11.83 -17.93 -3.85
C ASP A 99 11.16 -17.38 -5.11
N VAL A 100 9.96 -17.88 -5.42
CA VAL A 100 9.14 -17.34 -6.52
C VAL A 100 8.71 -15.91 -6.21
N MET A 101 8.28 -15.62 -4.97
CA MET A 101 7.92 -14.26 -4.55
C MET A 101 9.10 -13.29 -4.66
N MET A 102 10.31 -13.73 -4.30
CA MET A 102 11.52 -12.92 -4.41
C MET A 102 11.81 -12.50 -5.85
N ASN A 103 11.65 -13.43 -6.79
CA ASN A 103 11.87 -13.16 -8.22
C ASN A 103 10.84 -12.20 -8.83
N ALA A 104 9.68 -11.99 -8.18
CA ALA A 104 8.67 -11.03 -8.63
C ALA A 104 9.01 -9.57 -8.24
N ILE A 105 10.00 -9.35 -7.36
CA ILE A 105 10.37 -8.01 -6.90
C ILE A 105 11.39 -7.38 -7.84
N ASP A 106 10.95 -6.42 -8.65
CA ASP A 106 11.86 -5.59 -9.44
C ASP A 106 12.43 -4.44 -8.58
N GLN A 107 13.69 -4.57 -8.19
CA GLN A 107 14.41 -3.55 -7.42
C GLN A 107 14.51 -2.20 -8.15
N ASN A 108 14.34 -2.15 -9.48
CA ASN A 108 14.32 -0.90 -10.23
C ASN A 108 13.08 -0.05 -9.95
N LEU A 109 12.02 -0.62 -9.36
CA LEU A 109 10.80 0.11 -8.98
C LEU A 109 11.05 1.18 -7.89
N TYR A 110 12.13 1.05 -7.11
CA TYR A 110 12.51 2.08 -6.13
C TYR A 110 13.25 3.28 -6.74
N ARG A 111 13.63 3.20 -8.02
CA ARG A 111 14.49 4.21 -8.67
C ARG A 111 13.75 5.48 -9.10
N ASN A 112 12.41 5.52 -9.01
CA ASN A 112 11.59 6.71 -9.27
C ASN A 112 11.52 7.68 -8.07
N LYS A 113 12.67 7.96 -7.44
CA LYS A 113 12.85 9.03 -6.43
C LYS A 113 13.51 10.29 -7.00
N LYS A 114 13.48 10.48 -8.32
CA LYS A 114 13.91 11.70 -9.00
C LYS A 114 12.83 12.21 -9.93
#